data_AF-A0A7L2CWK2-F1
#
_entry.id   AF-A0A7L2CWK2-F1
#
_cell.length_a   1.000
_cell.length_b   1.000
_cell.length_c   1.000
_cell.angle_alpha   90.00
_cell.angle_beta   90.00
_cell.angle_gamma   90.00
#
_symmetry.space_group_name_H-M   'P 1'
#
loop_
_entity.id
_entity.type
_entity.pdbx_description
1 polymer ?
#
loop_
_entity_poly.entity_id
_entity_poly.type
_entity_poly.pdbx_seq_one_letter_code
_entity_poly.pdbx_strand_id
1 'polypeptide(L)'
;LQEIFRKKNEKREKRGDEEKRAMLRLQLYGYHTPTNSVLKTEGEDLLPRSYWDTLRRSTSQALFSDLAERADDFSSSLSDTTLLVHFFGKKGKAELNFEDFYRFMDNLQTEVLEIEFLSYSNGMNTISEEDFAHILLRYTNVENTSSYLENMRCSIPEEKGITFEEFRSFFQFLNNLEDFTIAMQMYNFASRSIGQDEFKRAVYVATGVKLSPHLVNTVFKIFDVDRDDQLSYKEFIGIMKDRLNRGFRGYKPIQRYTTFKSCVRKELYSR
;
A
#
# COMPACT_ATOMS: atom_id res chain seq x y z
N LEU A 1 31.37 43.60 11.21
CA LEU A 1 30.89 43.69 9.81
C LEU A 1 30.58 42.32 9.21
N GLN A 2 31.51 41.36 9.21
CA GLN A 2 31.29 40.00 8.65
C GLN A 2 30.07 39.26 9.25
N GLU A 3 29.82 39.41 10.55
CA GLU A 3 28.68 38.74 11.22
C GLU A 3 27.30 39.32 10.83
N ILE A 4 27.26 40.59 10.42
CA ILE A 4 26.05 41.25 9.91
C ILE A 4 25.73 40.72 8.50
N PHE A 5 26.75 40.52 7.66
CA PHE A 5 26.59 39.92 6.33
C PHE A 5 26.15 38.45 6.42
N ARG A 6 26.72 37.67 7.35
CA ARG A 6 26.29 36.29 7.60
C ARG A 6 24.82 36.20 8.03
N LYS A 7 24.40 36.99 9.02
CA LYS A 7 22.99 37.05 9.47
C LYS A 7 22.05 37.55 8.36
N LYS A 8 22.50 38.45 7.49
CA LYS A 8 21.72 38.94 6.34
C LYS A 8 21.56 37.86 5.27
N ASN A 9 22.58 37.02 5.04
CA ASN A 9 22.52 35.89 4.10
C ASN A 9 21.62 34.78 4.63
N GLU A 10 21.77 34.38 5.90
CA GLU A 10 20.90 33.37 6.53
C GLU A 10 19.43 33.79 6.54
N LYS A 11 19.13 35.08 6.76
CA LYS A 11 17.76 35.62 6.71
C LYS A 11 17.20 35.72 5.28
N ARG A 12 18.06 35.71 4.26
CA ARG A 12 17.68 35.71 2.84
C ARG A 12 17.46 34.29 2.34
N GLU A 13 18.28 33.33 2.77
CA GLU A 13 18.09 31.91 2.52
C GLU A 13 16.82 31.37 3.20
N LYS A 14 16.58 31.70 4.48
CA LYS A 14 15.34 31.31 5.18
C LYS A 14 14.08 31.86 4.48
N ARG A 15 14.13 33.10 3.97
CA ARG A 15 13.03 33.67 3.18
C ARG A 15 12.84 32.97 1.83
N GLY A 16 13.93 32.60 1.16
CA GLY A 16 13.86 31.82 -0.08
C GLY A 16 13.28 30.42 0.13
N ASP A 17 13.57 29.78 1.27
CA ASP A 17 13.00 28.47 1.62
C ASP A 17 11.53 28.55 2.04
N GLU A 18 11.12 29.62 2.72
CA GLU A 18 9.71 29.90 3.04
C GLU A 18 8.88 30.15 1.77
N GLU A 19 9.43 30.89 0.79
CA GLU A 19 8.80 31.14 -0.50
C GLU A 19 8.66 29.86 -1.32
N LYS A 20 9.70 29.02 -1.36
CA LYS A 20 9.63 27.68 -1.99
C LYS A 20 8.60 26.78 -1.32
N ARG A 21 8.50 26.79 0.01
CA ARG A 21 7.47 26.03 0.75
C ARG A 21 6.07 26.56 0.48
N ALA A 22 5.90 27.87 0.40
CA ALA A 22 4.62 28.48 0.04
C ALA A 22 4.22 28.11 -1.39
N MET A 23 5.17 28.13 -2.34
CA MET A 23 4.94 27.70 -3.71
C MET A 23 4.61 26.21 -3.81
N LEU A 24 5.29 25.36 -3.04
CA LEU A 24 4.98 23.93 -2.95
C LEU A 24 3.58 23.69 -2.38
N ARG A 25 3.19 24.43 -1.32
CA ARG A 25 1.82 24.35 -0.76
C ARG A 25 0.77 24.79 -1.78
N LEU A 26 1.03 25.87 -2.51
CA LEU A 26 0.16 26.34 -3.57
C LEU A 26 0.02 25.32 -4.70
N GLN A 27 1.11 24.63 -5.06
CA GLN A 27 1.08 23.57 -6.08
C GLN A 27 0.33 22.32 -5.62
N LEU A 28 0.47 21.93 -4.34
CA LEU A 28 -0.14 20.71 -3.81
C LEU A 28 -1.62 20.88 -3.48
N TYR A 29 -2.01 22.06 -3.00
CA TYR A 29 -3.34 22.28 -2.45
C TYR A 29 -4.10 23.40 -3.17
N GLY A 30 -3.44 24.30 -3.90
CA GLY A 30 -4.06 25.53 -4.38
C GLY A 30 -4.02 26.65 -3.33
N TYR A 31 -4.75 27.74 -3.56
CA TYR A 31 -4.76 28.89 -2.65
C TYR A 31 -5.51 28.54 -1.36
N HIS A 32 -4.80 27.99 -0.38
CA HIS A 32 -5.32 27.79 0.98
C HIS A 32 -4.64 28.75 1.95
N THR A 33 -5.43 29.61 2.58
CA THR A 33 -5.08 30.27 3.84
C THR A 33 -5.29 29.28 4.99
N PRO A 34 -4.28 28.98 5.82
CA PRO A 34 -4.49 28.16 7.01
C PRO A 34 -5.27 28.99 8.04
N THR A 35 -6.52 28.63 8.30
CA THR A 35 -7.28 29.13 9.45
C THR A 35 -6.73 28.49 10.72
N ASN A 36 -5.64 29.04 11.24
CA ASN A 36 -5.22 28.79 12.62
C ASN A 36 -6.18 29.51 13.58
N SER A 37 -7.34 28.93 13.84
CA SER A 37 -8.10 29.21 15.06
C SER A 37 -8.22 27.93 15.89
N VAL A 38 -7.14 27.62 16.60
CA VAL A 38 -7.18 26.69 17.74
C VAL A 38 -8.01 27.37 18.83
N LEU A 39 -9.31 27.10 18.86
CA LEU A 39 -10.15 27.38 20.01
C LEU A 39 -9.69 26.45 21.14
N LYS A 40 -9.07 27.04 22.16
CA LYS A 40 -8.85 26.40 23.45
C LYS A 40 -10.21 26.01 24.02
N THR A 41 -10.47 24.72 24.18
CA THR A 41 -11.59 24.26 25.01
C THR A 41 -11.02 23.93 26.38
N GLU A 42 -11.27 24.81 27.35
CA GLU A 42 -11.11 24.49 28.77
C GLU A 42 -12.16 23.45 29.20
N GLY A 43 -11.81 22.69 30.23
CA GLY A 43 -12.36 21.36 30.51
C GLY A 43 -13.78 21.30 31.07
N GLU A 44 -14.32 20.09 31.02
CA GLU A 44 -15.06 19.42 32.11
C GLU A 44 -15.26 17.93 31.77
N ASP A 45 -15.02 17.07 32.76
CA ASP A 45 -15.11 15.61 32.70
C ASP A 45 -16.56 15.09 32.64
N LEU A 46 -16.77 13.94 31.96
CA LEU A 46 -17.27 12.67 32.53
C LEU A 46 -17.99 11.75 31.50
N LEU A 47 -17.58 10.47 31.55
CA LEU A 47 -18.10 9.21 30.95
C LEU A 47 -17.43 8.68 29.66
N PRO A 48 -17.15 7.35 29.60
CA PRO A 48 -16.27 6.76 28.59
C PRO A 48 -17.00 6.65 27.25
N ARG A 49 -16.69 7.62 26.39
CA ARG A 49 -17.30 7.79 25.07
C ARG A 49 -16.64 6.85 24.05
N SER A 50 -17.45 6.20 23.21
CA SER A 50 -16.99 5.24 22.19
C SER A 50 -15.94 5.85 21.27
N TYR A 51 -14.91 5.08 20.92
CA TYR A 51 -13.84 5.46 19.99
C TYR A 51 -14.38 6.06 18.67
N TRP A 52 -15.51 5.53 18.19
CA TRP A 52 -16.19 6.01 16.98
C TRP A 52 -16.94 7.33 17.16
N ASP A 53 -17.30 7.73 18.37
CA ASP A 53 -17.87 9.05 18.66
C ASP A 53 -16.79 10.12 18.78
N THR A 54 -15.60 9.75 19.26
CA THR A 54 -14.42 10.61 19.26
C THR A 54 -13.90 10.81 17.85
N LEU A 55 -13.86 9.76 17.02
CA LEU A 55 -13.57 9.88 15.59
C LEU A 55 -14.67 10.68 14.88
N ARG A 56 -15.94 10.33 15.16
CA ARG A 56 -17.18 11.09 15.00
C ARG A 56 -16.93 12.59 14.97
N ARG A 57 -16.58 13.10 16.16
CA ARG A 57 -16.41 14.53 16.44
C ARG A 57 -15.08 15.10 15.98
N SER A 58 -13.99 14.33 16.01
CA SER A 58 -12.69 14.78 15.53
C SER A 58 -12.70 15.01 14.02
N THR A 59 -13.29 14.10 13.25
CA THR A 59 -13.44 14.27 11.80
C THR A 59 -14.61 15.18 11.48
N SER A 60 -15.71 15.17 12.24
CA SER A 60 -16.81 16.10 11.99
C SER A 60 -16.50 17.55 12.40
N GLN A 61 -15.67 17.82 13.42
CA GLN A 61 -15.26 19.19 13.75
C GLN A 61 -14.16 19.71 12.84
N ALA A 62 -13.21 18.86 12.42
CA ALA A 62 -12.11 19.29 11.56
C ALA A 62 -12.45 19.28 10.04
N LEU A 63 -13.40 18.46 9.59
CA LEU A 63 -13.79 18.39 8.17
C LEU A 63 -15.22 18.89 7.89
N PHE A 64 -16.13 18.95 8.87
CA PHE A 64 -17.55 19.17 8.58
C PHE A 64 -18.31 20.21 9.44
N SER A 65 -17.74 20.78 10.51
CA SER A 65 -18.49 21.75 11.35
C SER A 65 -18.65 23.11 10.68
N ASP A 66 -17.71 23.49 9.81
CA ASP A 66 -17.84 24.69 8.98
C ASP A 66 -18.75 24.50 7.75
N LEU A 67 -19.19 23.26 7.46
CA LEU A 67 -20.05 22.96 6.30
C LEU A 67 -21.54 23.17 6.57
N ALA A 68 -22.00 23.04 7.82
CA ALA A 68 -23.42 23.13 8.15
C ALA A 68 -23.94 24.58 8.24
N GLU A 69 -23.08 25.55 8.59
CA GLU A 69 -23.50 26.96 8.78
C GLU A 69 -23.12 27.90 7.62
N ARG A 70 -22.34 27.44 6.61
CA ARG A 70 -21.89 28.28 5.47
C ARG A 70 -22.16 27.67 4.09
N ALA A 71 -23.28 26.96 3.95
CA ALA A 71 -23.65 26.33 2.68
C ALA A 71 -23.84 27.31 1.50
N ASP A 72 -23.98 28.62 1.74
CA ASP A 72 -24.20 29.62 0.67
C ASP A 72 -22.94 30.34 0.16
N ASP A 73 -21.79 30.27 0.85
CA ASP A 73 -20.58 31.06 0.45
C ASP A 73 -19.35 30.23 0.03
N PHE A 74 -19.33 28.91 0.29
CA PHE A 74 -18.13 28.09 0.03
C PHE A 74 -17.96 27.62 -1.43
N SER A 75 -18.98 27.81 -2.28
CA SER A 75 -18.94 27.37 -3.69
C SER A 75 -17.97 28.19 -4.57
N SER A 76 -17.33 29.23 -4.02
CA SER A 76 -16.47 30.15 -4.78
C SER A 76 -14.97 29.90 -4.63
N SER A 77 -14.52 29.07 -3.69
CA SER A 77 -13.07 28.96 -3.37
C SER A 77 -12.45 27.56 -3.39
N LEU A 78 -13.23 26.48 -3.54
CA LEU A 78 -12.67 25.14 -3.77
C LEU A 78 -12.93 24.75 -5.23
N SER A 79 -11.85 24.46 -5.97
CA SER A 79 -11.97 23.89 -7.31
C SER A 79 -12.66 22.53 -7.22
N ASP A 80 -13.76 22.36 -7.95
CA ASP A 80 -14.45 21.07 -8.04
C ASP A 80 -13.48 20.00 -8.54
N THR A 81 -13.33 18.93 -7.76
CA THR A 81 -12.54 17.76 -8.16
C THR A 81 -13.45 16.63 -8.65
N THR A 82 -12.92 15.72 -9.45
CA THR A 82 -13.66 14.57 -9.97
C THR A 82 -14.33 13.75 -8.86
N LEU A 83 -13.63 13.52 -7.74
CA LEU A 83 -14.17 12.76 -6.62
C LEU A 83 -15.28 13.52 -5.88
N LEU A 84 -15.13 14.84 -5.70
CA LEU A 84 -16.18 15.66 -5.09
C LEU A 84 -17.46 15.64 -5.92
N VAL A 85 -17.34 15.83 -7.24
CA VAL A 85 -18.49 15.79 -8.15
C VAL A 85 -19.08 14.38 -8.24
N HIS A 86 -18.25 13.33 -8.18
CA HIS A 86 -18.71 11.94 -8.22
C HIS A 86 -19.51 11.55 -6.96
N PHE A 87 -19.04 11.93 -5.77
CA PHE A 87 -19.70 11.57 -4.52
C PHE A 87 -20.86 12.49 -4.15
N PHE A 88 -20.73 13.81 -4.36
CA PHE A 88 -21.69 14.79 -3.84
C PHE A 88 -22.49 15.50 -4.95
N GLY A 89 -22.22 15.17 -6.22
CA GLY A 89 -22.84 15.76 -7.39
C GLY A 89 -22.34 17.19 -7.67
N LYS A 90 -22.69 17.73 -8.84
CA LYS A 90 -22.28 19.10 -9.29
C LYS A 90 -22.73 20.24 -8.36
N LYS A 91 -23.68 19.97 -7.47
CA LYS A 91 -24.22 20.95 -6.51
C LYS A 91 -23.77 20.69 -5.08
N GLY A 92 -23.02 19.62 -4.81
CA GLY A 92 -22.55 19.25 -3.47
C GLY A 92 -23.65 18.85 -2.48
N LYS A 93 -24.82 18.42 -2.97
CA LYS A 93 -26.00 18.13 -2.13
C LYS A 93 -26.34 16.65 -2.01
N ALA A 94 -25.69 15.79 -2.79
CA ALA A 94 -25.90 14.34 -2.65
C ALA A 94 -25.17 13.85 -1.39
N GLU A 95 -25.70 12.82 -0.74
CA GLU A 95 -25.08 12.19 0.42
C GLU A 95 -24.40 10.87 0.02
N LEU A 96 -23.27 10.55 0.67
CA LEU A 96 -22.54 9.32 0.44
C LEU A 96 -22.82 8.33 1.58
N ASN A 97 -23.48 7.23 1.26
CA ASN A 97 -23.70 6.16 2.22
C ASN A 97 -22.52 5.15 2.23
N PHE A 98 -22.53 4.26 3.22
CA PHE A 98 -21.47 3.25 3.38
C PHE A 98 -21.39 2.28 2.19
N GLU A 99 -22.53 1.85 1.65
CA GLU A 99 -22.58 0.86 0.56
C GLU A 99 -21.98 1.43 -0.74
N ASP A 100 -22.28 2.69 -1.04
CA ASP A 100 -21.75 3.40 -2.19
C ASP A 100 -20.24 3.64 -2.05
N PHE A 101 -19.78 3.97 -0.84
CA PHE A 101 -18.36 4.11 -0.56
C PHE A 101 -17.62 2.76 -0.64
N TYR A 102 -18.21 1.69 -0.09
CA TYR A 102 -17.66 0.34 -0.18
C TYR A 102 -17.52 -0.10 -1.65
N ARG A 103 -18.58 0.07 -2.45
CA ARG A 103 -18.57 -0.24 -3.88
C ARG A 103 -17.55 0.59 -4.64
N PHE A 104 -17.41 1.88 -4.32
CA PHE A 104 -16.36 2.72 -4.92
C PHE A 104 -14.96 2.16 -4.64
N MET A 105 -14.67 1.79 -3.39
CA MET A 105 -13.37 1.24 -3.00
C MET A 105 -13.10 -0.12 -3.66
N ASP A 106 -14.08 -1.02 -3.72
CA ASP A 106 -13.95 -2.32 -4.40
C ASP A 106 -13.72 -2.16 -5.91
N ASN A 107 -14.48 -1.26 -6.55
CA ASN A 107 -14.34 -0.96 -7.98
C ASN A 107 -12.97 -0.36 -8.28
N LEU A 108 -12.50 0.60 -7.48
CA LEU A 108 -11.18 1.21 -7.68
C LEU A 108 -10.05 0.18 -7.52
N GLN A 109 -10.14 -0.70 -6.52
CA GLN A 109 -9.16 -1.78 -6.37
C GLN A 109 -9.19 -2.76 -7.53
N THR A 110 -10.39 -3.11 -8.00
CA THR A 110 -10.59 -4.01 -9.15
C THR A 110 -10.02 -3.38 -10.42
N GLU A 111 -10.30 -2.10 -10.68
CA GLU A 111 -9.84 -1.38 -11.86
C GLU A 111 -8.30 -1.26 -11.89
N VAL A 112 -7.67 -1.01 -10.74
CA VAL A 112 -6.20 -1.01 -10.65
C VAL A 112 -5.62 -2.39 -10.97
N LEU A 113 -6.24 -3.47 -10.50
CA LEU A 113 -5.81 -4.84 -10.82
C LEU A 113 -6.05 -5.18 -12.29
N GLU A 114 -7.14 -4.72 -12.87
CA GLU A 114 -7.49 -4.94 -14.27
C GLU A 114 -6.52 -4.22 -15.20
N ILE A 115 -6.18 -2.96 -14.92
CA ILE A 115 -5.15 -2.21 -15.67
C ILE A 115 -3.80 -2.94 -15.62
N GLU A 116 -3.41 -3.44 -14.44
CA GLU A 116 -2.17 -4.19 -14.28
C GLU A 116 -2.21 -5.50 -15.08
N PHE A 117 -3.29 -6.29 -14.99
CA PHE A 117 -3.46 -7.52 -15.76
C PHE A 117 -3.44 -7.25 -17.27
N LEU A 118 -4.20 -6.26 -17.74
CA LEU A 118 -4.29 -5.92 -19.16
C LEU A 118 -2.94 -5.48 -19.74
N SER A 119 -2.12 -4.79 -18.95
CA SER A 119 -0.78 -4.36 -19.37
C SER A 119 0.17 -5.52 -19.70
N TYR A 120 -0.10 -6.72 -19.18
CA TYR A 120 0.69 -7.94 -19.43
C TYR A 120 -0.01 -8.93 -20.36
N SER A 121 -1.34 -8.96 -20.37
CA SER A 121 -2.11 -9.90 -21.20
C SER A 121 -1.96 -9.66 -22.70
N ASN A 122 -1.50 -8.47 -23.13
CA ASN A 122 -1.39 -8.07 -24.53
C ASN A 122 -2.70 -8.29 -25.34
N GLY A 123 -3.86 -8.15 -24.69
CA GLY A 123 -5.17 -8.37 -25.29
C GLY A 123 -5.69 -9.81 -25.24
N MET A 124 -4.97 -10.72 -24.58
CA MET A 124 -5.42 -12.09 -24.30
C MET A 124 -6.27 -12.14 -23.02
N ASN A 125 -7.02 -13.24 -22.84
CA ASN A 125 -7.82 -13.46 -21.62
C ASN A 125 -7.00 -13.99 -20.43
N THR A 126 -5.72 -14.26 -20.63
CA THR A 126 -4.79 -14.85 -19.66
C THR A 126 -3.43 -14.16 -19.76
N ILE A 127 -2.73 -14.08 -18.63
CA ILE A 127 -1.30 -13.72 -18.60
C ILE A 127 -0.46 -14.97 -18.43
N SER A 128 0.79 -14.96 -18.92
CA SER A 128 1.71 -16.07 -18.65
C SER A 128 2.01 -16.17 -17.15
N GLU A 129 2.36 -17.36 -16.68
CA GLU A 129 2.80 -17.57 -15.31
C GLU A 129 4.13 -16.82 -15.03
N GLU A 130 4.94 -16.56 -16.06
CA GLU A 130 6.16 -15.75 -15.97
C GLU A 130 5.82 -14.28 -15.71
N ASP A 131 4.87 -13.72 -16.47
CA ASP A 131 4.36 -12.36 -16.26
C ASP A 131 3.73 -12.21 -14.87
N PHE A 132 2.99 -13.22 -14.43
CA PHE A 132 2.44 -13.26 -13.07
C PHE A 132 3.55 -13.20 -12.00
N ALA A 133 4.62 -13.99 -12.15
CA ALA A 133 5.77 -13.94 -11.25
C ALA A 133 6.45 -12.56 -11.27
N HIS A 134 6.62 -11.97 -12.44
CA HIS A 134 7.16 -10.61 -12.60
C HIS A 134 6.34 -9.56 -11.85
N ILE A 135 5.02 -9.62 -11.95
CA ILE A 135 4.10 -8.70 -11.24
C ILE A 135 4.25 -8.88 -9.72
N LEU A 136 4.30 -10.13 -9.24
CA LEU A 136 4.45 -10.42 -7.81
C LEU A 136 5.76 -9.90 -7.23
N LEU A 137 6.86 -10.04 -7.98
CA LEU A 137 8.19 -9.68 -7.50
C LEU A 137 8.52 -8.19 -7.65
N ARG A 138 7.76 -7.42 -8.45
CA ARG A 138 8.01 -6.00 -8.76
C ARG A 138 8.24 -5.11 -7.53
N TYR A 139 7.49 -5.34 -6.45
CA TYR A 139 7.56 -4.54 -5.22
C TYR A 139 8.24 -5.26 -4.06
N THR A 140 9.00 -6.31 -4.35
CA THR A 140 9.72 -7.10 -3.35
C THR A 140 11.18 -6.67 -3.28
N ASN A 141 11.76 -6.71 -2.08
CA ASN A 141 13.17 -6.35 -1.87
C ASN A 141 14.09 -7.58 -2.04
N VAL A 142 13.86 -8.34 -3.10
CA VAL A 142 14.61 -9.58 -3.39
C VAL A 142 15.78 -9.22 -4.29
N GLU A 143 17.01 -9.44 -3.81
CA GLU A 143 18.23 -9.11 -4.56
C GLU A 143 18.39 -10.00 -5.81
N ASN A 144 17.84 -11.21 -5.79
CA ASN A 144 17.96 -12.22 -6.86
C ASN A 144 16.64 -12.50 -7.59
N THR A 145 15.91 -11.46 -8.00
CA THR A 145 14.65 -11.63 -8.78
C THR A 145 14.84 -12.51 -10.02
N SER A 146 16.00 -12.45 -10.67
CA SER A 146 16.35 -13.30 -11.82
C SER A 146 16.33 -14.79 -11.51
N SER A 147 16.78 -15.21 -10.32
CA SER A 147 16.82 -16.63 -9.94
C SER A 147 15.42 -17.24 -9.79
N TYR A 148 14.47 -16.47 -9.28
CA TYR A 148 13.07 -16.89 -9.14
C TYR A 148 12.40 -17.09 -10.51
N LEU A 149 12.70 -16.19 -11.45
CA LEU A 149 12.18 -16.27 -12.82
C LEU A 149 12.81 -17.43 -13.61
N GLU A 150 14.12 -17.65 -13.45
CA GLU A 150 14.82 -18.76 -14.10
C GLU A 150 14.37 -20.12 -13.55
N ASN A 151 14.17 -20.24 -12.24
CA ASN A 151 13.58 -21.42 -11.61
C ASN A 151 12.18 -21.72 -12.16
N MET A 152 11.37 -20.69 -12.37
CA MET A 152 10.02 -20.82 -12.88
C MET A 152 10.00 -21.30 -14.34
N ARG A 153 10.84 -20.73 -15.22
CA ARG A 153 11.00 -21.18 -16.62
C ARG A 153 11.40 -22.64 -16.75
N CYS A 154 12.21 -23.16 -15.82
CA CYS A 154 12.60 -24.58 -15.83
C CYS A 154 11.53 -25.51 -15.24
N SER A 155 10.60 -24.99 -14.42
CA SER A 155 9.67 -25.80 -13.62
C SER A 155 8.28 -25.94 -14.23
N ILE A 156 7.89 -25.02 -15.14
CA ILE A 156 6.58 -25.04 -15.80
C ILE A 156 6.81 -25.17 -17.32
N PRO A 157 6.84 -26.40 -17.87
CA PRO A 157 7.07 -26.62 -19.29
C PRO A 157 5.85 -26.33 -20.19
N GLU A 158 4.67 -26.15 -19.60
CA GLU A 158 3.42 -25.89 -20.32
C GLU A 158 2.67 -24.72 -19.67
N GLU A 159 2.63 -23.58 -20.35
CA GLU A 159 1.91 -22.38 -19.90
C GLU A 159 0.40 -22.57 -20.08
N LYS A 160 -0.34 -22.68 -18.98
CA LYS A 160 -1.81 -22.70 -19.01
C LYS A 160 -2.38 -21.28 -18.97
N GLY A 161 -1.62 -20.35 -18.42
CA GLY A 161 -1.98 -18.96 -18.26
C GLY A 161 -2.92 -18.72 -17.07
N ILE A 162 -2.71 -17.60 -16.40
CA ILE A 162 -3.50 -17.15 -15.25
C ILE A 162 -4.63 -16.26 -15.75
N THR A 163 -5.87 -16.60 -15.39
CA THR A 163 -7.06 -15.79 -15.71
C THR A 163 -7.19 -14.56 -14.80
N PHE A 164 -7.95 -13.57 -15.22
CA PHE A 164 -8.19 -12.38 -14.39
C PHE A 164 -8.86 -12.70 -13.04
N GLU A 165 -9.75 -13.69 -12.99
CA GLU A 165 -10.43 -14.10 -11.74
C GLU A 165 -9.44 -14.72 -10.74
N GLU A 166 -8.53 -15.57 -11.22
CA GLU A 166 -7.45 -16.14 -10.41
C GLU A 166 -6.49 -15.05 -9.93
N PHE A 167 -6.11 -14.14 -10.83
CA PHE A 167 -5.28 -12.97 -10.51
C PHE A 167 -5.93 -12.12 -9.40
N ARG A 168 -7.20 -11.71 -9.59
CA ARG A 168 -7.96 -10.91 -8.60
C ARG A 168 -8.05 -11.65 -7.26
N SER A 169 -8.39 -12.93 -7.28
CA SER A 169 -8.51 -13.77 -6.08
C SER A 169 -7.20 -13.81 -5.28
N PHE A 170 -6.06 -13.93 -5.99
CA PHE A 170 -4.75 -13.92 -5.34
C PHE A 170 -4.42 -12.57 -4.69
N PHE A 171 -4.68 -11.46 -5.39
CA PHE A 171 -4.39 -10.14 -4.82
C PHE A 171 -5.35 -9.75 -3.69
N GLN A 172 -6.59 -10.20 -3.72
CA GLN A 172 -7.51 -10.11 -2.59
C GLN A 172 -6.98 -10.89 -1.38
N PHE A 173 -6.40 -12.07 -1.63
CA PHE A 173 -5.71 -12.82 -0.58
C PHE A 173 -4.53 -12.03 0.00
N LEU A 174 -3.67 -11.47 -0.86
CA LEU A 174 -2.52 -10.68 -0.41
C LEU A 174 -2.94 -9.46 0.43
N ASN A 175 -4.07 -8.81 0.11
CA ASN A 175 -4.58 -7.70 0.93
C ASN A 175 -4.93 -8.11 2.37
N ASN A 176 -5.21 -9.39 2.61
CA ASN A 176 -5.51 -9.97 3.92
C ASN A 176 -4.37 -10.88 4.43
N LEU A 177 -3.12 -10.60 4.01
CA LEU A 177 -1.96 -11.41 4.40
C LEU A 177 -1.73 -11.42 5.91
N GLU A 178 -2.17 -10.40 6.65
CA GLU A 178 -2.00 -10.34 8.11
C GLU A 178 -2.76 -11.47 8.81
N ASP A 179 -4.03 -11.71 8.43
CA ASP A 179 -4.84 -12.80 8.98
C ASP A 179 -4.26 -14.17 8.62
N PHE A 180 -3.76 -14.32 7.39
CA PHE A 180 -3.03 -15.52 6.98
C PHE A 180 -1.70 -15.69 7.74
N THR A 181 -1.00 -14.59 8.05
CA THR A 181 0.25 -14.61 8.81
C THR A 181 0.00 -15.13 10.22
N ILE A 182 -1.11 -14.74 10.86
CA ILE A 182 -1.48 -15.25 12.19
C ILE A 182 -1.68 -16.77 12.13
N ALA A 183 -2.38 -17.29 11.12
CA ALA A 183 -2.55 -18.73 10.93
C ALA A 183 -1.20 -19.44 10.70
N MET A 184 -0.31 -18.84 9.89
CA MET A 184 1.01 -19.38 9.57
C MET A 184 2.01 -19.31 10.73
N GLN A 185 1.85 -18.39 11.67
CA GLN A 185 2.73 -18.28 12.84
C GLN A 185 2.73 -19.57 13.66
N MET A 186 1.59 -20.23 13.82
CA MET A 186 1.50 -21.51 14.52
C MET A 186 2.37 -22.60 13.88
N TYR A 187 2.40 -22.67 12.54
CA TYR A 187 3.26 -23.62 11.81
C TYR A 187 4.73 -23.26 11.91
N ASN A 188 5.05 -21.96 11.85
CA ASN A 188 6.41 -21.46 12.01
C ASN A 188 6.97 -21.73 13.42
N PHE A 189 6.14 -21.64 14.48
CA PHE A 189 6.55 -22.02 15.84
C PHE A 189 6.93 -23.49 15.96
N ALA A 190 6.35 -24.36 15.13
CA ALA A 190 6.69 -25.77 15.06
C ALA A 190 7.85 -26.07 14.09
N SER A 191 8.46 -25.05 13.47
CA SER A 191 9.46 -25.17 12.39
C SER A 191 9.00 -26.09 11.25
N ARG A 192 7.70 -26.04 10.91
CA ARG A 192 7.13 -26.82 9.82
C ARG A 192 6.87 -25.91 8.62
N SER A 193 7.25 -26.38 7.43
CA SER A 193 6.81 -25.81 6.16
C SER A 193 5.38 -26.27 5.83
N ILE A 194 4.69 -25.54 4.96
CA ILE A 194 3.30 -25.80 4.60
C ILE A 194 3.20 -26.38 3.19
N GLY A 195 2.50 -27.50 3.03
CA GLY A 195 2.19 -28.06 1.71
C GLY A 195 1.08 -27.30 0.98
N GLN A 196 0.87 -27.63 -0.30
CA GLN A 196 -0.14 -26.95 -1.14
C GLN A 196 -1.57 -27.06 -0.59
N ASP A 197 -1.94 -28.22 -0.02
CA ASP A 197 -3.29 -28.45 0.51
C ASP A 197 -3.55 -27.68 1.81
N GLU A 198 -2.58 -27.67 2.72
CA GLU A 198 -2.62 -26.82 3.92
C GLU A 198 -2.63 -25.34 3.54
N PHE A 199 -1.82 -24.91 2.57
CA PHE A 199 -1.81 -23.52 2.09
C PHE A 199 -3.17 -23.11 1.55
N LYS A 200 -3.76 -23.92 0.66
CA LYS A 200 -5.09 -23.68 0.09
C LYS A 200 -6.16 -23.57 1.17
N ARG A 201 -6.12 -24.44 2.18
CA ARG A 201 -7.04 -24.39 3.32
C ARG A 201 -6.83 -23.13 4.17
N ALA A 202 -5.59 -22.77 4.47
CA ALA A 202 -5.27 -21.58 5.25
C ALA A 202 -5.71 -20.29 4.54
N VAL A 203 -5.55 -20.18 3.22
CA VAL A 203 -6.06 -19.04 2.43
C VAL A 203 -7.58 -18.95 2.51
N TYR A 204 -8.28 -20.08 2.37
CA TYR A 204 -9.73 -20.11 2.45
C TYR A 204 -10.24 -19.70 3.84
N VAL A 205 -9.57 -20.12 4.91
CA VAL A 205 -9.93 -19.74 6.29
C VAL A 205 -9.65 -18.25 6.54
N ALA A 206 -8.55 -17.70 6.02
CA ALA A 206 -8.19 -16.31 6.24
C ALA A 206 -9.09 -15.33 5.46
N THR A 207 -9.53 -15.70 4.25
CA THR A 207 -10.12 -14.72 3.31
C THR A 207 -11.48 -15.13 2.77
N GLY A 208 -11.91 -16.38 2.97
CA GLY A 208 -13.11 -16.94 2.36
C GLY A 208 -12.98 -17.23 0.86
N VAL A 209 -11.85 -16.89 0.24
CA VAL A 209 -11.59 -17.08 -1.20
C VAL A 209 -10.98 -18.45 -1.46
N LYS A 210 -11.47 -19.13 -2.50
CA LYS A 210 -10.93 -20.43 -2.94
C LYS A 210 -9.96 -20.21 -4.08
N LEU A 211 -8.68 -20.43 -3.84
CA LEU A 211 -7.69 -20.41 -4.91
C LEU A 211 -7.77 -21.66 -5.78
N SER A 212 -7.55 -21.49 -7.09
CA SER A 212 -7.47 -22.62 -8.02
C SER A 212 -6.23 -23.48 -7.73
N PRO A 213 -6.28 -24.81 -7.94
CA PRO A 213 -5.10 -25.66 -7.78
C PRO A 213 -3.94 -25.22 -8.69
N HIS A 214 -4.27 -24.72 -9.88
CA HIS A 214 -3.28 -24.21 -10.83
C HIS A 214 -2.51 -23.02 -10.24
N LEU A 215 -3.23 -22.01 -9.74
CA LEU A 215 -2.65 -20.84 -9.12
C LEU A 215 -1.79 -21.18 -7.89
N VAL A 216 -2.26 -22.09 -7.03
CA VAL A 216 -1.48 -22.54 -5.86
C VAL A 216 -0.18 -23.20 -6.31
N ASN A 217 -0.23 -24.11 -7.29
CA ASN A 217 0.97 -24.74 -7.82
C ASN A 217 1.95 -23.71 -8.42
N THR A 218 1.46 -22.73 -9.19
CA THR A 218 2.27 -21.65 -9.74
C THR A 218 2.96 -20.85 -8.64
N VAL A 219 2.23 -20.49 -7.57
CA VAL A 219 2.81 -19.78 -6.40
C VAL A 219 3.90 -20.61 -5.74
N PHE A 220 3.70 -21.92 -5.55
CA PHE A 220 4.72 -22.79 -5.00
C PHE A 220 5.95 -22.83 -5.90
N LYS A 221 5.79 -23.03 -7.22
CA LYS A 221 6.94 -23.01 -8.15
C LYS A 221 7.67 -21.67 -8.21
N ILE A 222 7.02 -20.57 -7.83
CA ILE A 222 7.68 -19.27 -7.71
C ILE A 222 8.46 -19.18 -6.39
N PHE A 223 7.89 -19.54 -5.24
CA PHE A 223 8.50 -19.24 -3.94
C PHE A 223 9.27 -20.39 -3.29
N ASP A 224 9.07 -21.63 -3.74
CA ASP A 224 9.78 -22.83 -3.29
C ASP A 224 11.21 -22.83 -3.87
N VAL A 225 12.18 -22.38 -3.07
CA VAL A 225 13.58 -22.25 -3.50
C VAL A 225 14.35 -23.55 -3.30
N ASP A 226 14.04 -24.31 -2.25
CA ASP A 226 14.70 -25.57 -1.92
C ASP A 226 14.08 -26.79 -2.63
N ARG A 227 12.97 -26.59 -3.34
CA ARG A 227 12.25 -27.57 -4.17
C ARG A 227 11.70 -28.73 -3.34
N ASP A 228 11.23 -28.44 -2.14
CA ASP A 228 10.63 -29.42 -1.23
C ASP A 228 9.09 -29.54 -1.39
N ASP A 229 8.51 -28.81 -2.36
CA ASP A 229 7.07 -28.65 -2.60
C ASP A 229 6.29 -28.11 -1.38
N GLN A 230 6.98 -27.42 -0.47
CA GLN A 230 6.43 -26.73 0.69
C GLN A 230 6.84 -25.26 0.68
N LEU A 231 6.17 -24.45 1.50
CA LEU A 231 6.51 -23.04 1.68
C LEU A 231 6.87 -22.76 3.14
N SER A 232 8.08 -22.26 3.36
CA SER A 232 8.46 -21.72 4.65
C SER A 232 7.94 -20.29 4.84
N TYR A 233 7.91 -19.85 6.10
CA TYR A 233 7.54 -18.48 6.44
C TYR A 233 8.43 -17.44 5.73
N LYS A 234 9.72 -17.74 5.57
CA LYS A 234 10.70 -16.79 4.99
C LYS A 234 10.52 -16.66 3.47
N GLU A 235 10.21 -17.76 2.79
CA GLU A 235 10.05 -17.81 1.33
C GLU A 235 8.82 -17.04 0.87
N PHE A 236 7.69 -17.22 1.55
CA PHE A 236 6.45 -16.58 1.12
C PHE A 236 6.15 -15.28 1.88
N ILE A 237 5.93 -15.37 3.19
CA ILE A 237 5.46 -14.23 4.01
C ILE A 237 6.53 -13.13 4.11
N GLY A 238 7.80 -13.53 4.25
CA GLY A 238 8.93 -12.60 4.28
C GLY A 238 8.97 -11.71 3.03
N ILE A 239 8.70 -12.28 1.87
CA ILE A 239 8.74 -11.58 0.57
C ILE A 239 7.44 -10.77 0.34
N MET A 240 6.28 -11.38 0.57
CA MET A 240 4.98 -10.75 0.27
C MET A 240 4.63 -9.59 1.21
N LYS A 241 5.17 -9.57 2.44
CA LYS A 241 4.94 -8.48 3.40
C LYS A 241 5.47 -7.14 2.90
N ASP A 242 6.60 -7.14 2.19
CA ASP A 242 7.16 -5.93 1.60
C ASP A 242 6.30 -5.45 0.42
N ARG A 243 5.83 -6.40 -0.42
CA ARG A 243 4.98 -6.15 -1.58
C ARG A 243 3.66 -5.46 -1.23
N LEU A 244 3.04 -5.79 -0.09
CA LEU A 244 1.78 -5.16 0.35
C LEU A 244 1.86 -3.63 0.38
N ASN A 245 3.03 -3.08 0.66
CA ASN A 245 3.22 -1.65 0.73
C ASN A 245 3.31 -0.98 -0.66
N ARG A 246 3.34 -1.73 -1.77
CA ARG A 246 3.47 -1.23 -3.17
C ARG A 246 4.53 -0.13 -3.35
N GLY A 247 5.63 -0.19 -2.58
CA GLY A 247 6.68 0.83 -2.57
C GLY A 247 6.36 2.13 -1.78
N PHE A 248 5.17 2.26 -1.18
CA PHE A 248 4.72 3.41 -0.38
C PHE A 248 5.22 3.41 1.06
N ARG A 249 5.96 2.39 1.51
CA ARG A 249 6.84 2.56 2.69
C ARG A 249 7.94 3.52 2.28
N GLY A 250 7.60 4.81 2.37
CA GLY A 250 8.43 5.94 2.03
C GLY A 250 9.81 5.80 2.65
N TYR A 251 10.83 6.19 1.87
CA TYR A 251 12.20 6.37 2.32
C TYR A 251 12.52 5.52 3.55
N LYS A 252 12.92 4.24 3.34
CA LYS A 252 13.93 3.69 4.24
C LYS A 252 14.97 4.82 4.30
N PRO A 253 15.22 5.45 5.46
CA PRO A 253 16.12 6.60 5.53
C PRO A 253 17.33 6.15 4.78
N ILE A 254 17.67 6.83 3.66
CA ILE A 254 18.75 6.46 2.74
C ILE A 254 19.73 5.71 3.59
N GLN A 255 19.75 4.37 3.48
CA GLN A 255 20.71 3.59 4.21
C GLN A 255 21.97 4.12 3.59
N ARG A 256 22.58 5.12 4.26
CA ARG A 256 23.86 5.71 3.91
C ARG A 256 24.67 4.47 3.71
N TYR A 257 24.98 4.22 2.44
CA TYR A 257 25.47 2.98 1.89
C TYR A 257 26.03 2.09 2.99
N THR A 258 25.60 0.83 3.09
CA THR A 258 26.51 -0.18 3.64
C THR A 258 27.78 -0.05 2.80
N THR A 259 28.68 0.78 3.29
CA THR A 259 29.85 1.21 2.52
C THR A 259 30.57 -0.08 2.21
N PHE A 260 31.18 -0.20 1.04
CA PHE A 260 32.09 -1.31 0.74
C PHE A 260 33.01 -1.62 1.95
N LYS A 261 33.41 -0.56 2.67
CA LYS A 261 34.12 -0.59 3.95
C LYS A 261 33.40 -1.36 5.08
N SER A 262 32.09 -1.25 5.23
CA SER A 262 31.29 -1.98 6.23
C SER A 262 31.13 -3.46 5.88
N CYS A 263 30.96 -3.81 4.60
CA CYS A 263 30.90 -5.22 4.18
C CYS A 263 32.27 -5.90 4.31
N VAL A 264 33.33 -5.26 3.83
CA VAL A 264 34.72 -5.76 3.97
C VAL A 264 35.12 -5.89 5.44
N ARG A 265 34.70 -4.93 6.29
CA ARG A 265 34.96 -5.00 7.73
C ARG A 265 34.26 -6.20 8.38
N LYS A 266 33.01 -6.48 8.00
CA LYS A 266 32.26 -7.64 8.54
C LYS A 266 32.93 -8.96 8.16
N GLU A 267 33.45 -9.05 6.94
CA GLU A 267 34.12 -10.26 6.43
C GLU A 267 35.51 -10.47 7.01
N LEU A 268 36.23 -9.40 7.34
CA LEU A 268 37.51 -9.47 8.04
C LEU A 268 37.38 -9.87 9.51
N TYR A 269 36.25 -9.59 10.15
CA TYR A 269 35.96 -10.01 11.54
C TYR A 269 35.29 -11.38 11.63
N SER A 270 34.96 -12.01 10.50
CA SER A 270 34.40 -13.37 10.45
C SER A 270 35.47 -14.46 10.22
N ARG A 271 36.75 -14.10 10.33
CA ARG A 271 37.89 -15.03 10.45
C ARG A 271 38.38 -15.07 11.88
#